data_AF-F7LZ95-F1
#
_entry.id   AF-F7LZ95-F1
#
_cell.length_a   1.000
_cell.length_b   1.000
_cell.length_c   1.000
_cell.angle_alpha   90.00
_cell.angle_beta   90.00
_cell.angle_gamma   90.00
#
_symmetry.space_group_name_H-M   'P 1'
#
loop_
_entity.id
_entity.type
_entity.pdbx_description
1 polymer ?
#
loop_
_entity_poly.entity_id
_entity_poly.type
_entity_poly.pdbx_seq_one_letter_code
_entity_poly.pdbx_strand_id
1 'polypeptide(L)' 'MKLLHAEDGGMVLYVKRLEEGTFRLPAYDSESRSYPMEWRDLVMMVEGITDNPSERLKRLKAGRKEGFY' A
#
# COMPACT_ATOMS: atom_id res chain seq x y z
N MET A 1 -4.46 3.25 -4.16
CA MET A 1 -5.18 2.10 -3.58
C MET A 1 -6.35 2.60 -2.76
N LYS A 2 -7.49 1.92 -2.88
CA LYS A 2 -8.68 2.14 -2.04
C LYS A 2 -8.96 0.82 -1.33
N LEU A 3 -9.11 0.85 -0.01
CA LEU A 3 -9.45 -0.31 0.82
C LEU A 3 -10.67 0.03 1.67
N LEU A 4 -11.66 -0.85 1.67
CA LEU A 4 -12.87 -0.71 2.48
C LEU A 4 -12.82 -1.78 3.57
N HIS A 5 -12.88 -1.35 4.83
CA HIS A 5 -12.88 -2.22 5.99
C HIS A 5 -14.19 -2.04 6.75
N ALA A 6 -14.89 -3.14 7.03
CA ALA A 6 -16.03 -3.15 7.92
C ALA A 6 -15.54 -3.37 9.36
N GLU A 7 -15.90 -2.46 10.25
CA GLU A 7 -15.58 -2.50 11.68
C GLU A 7 -16.85 -2.39 12.52
N ASP A 8 -16.77 -2.74 13.80
CA ASP A 8 -17.87 -2.54 14.73
C ASP A 8 -18.18 -1.05 14.87
N GLY A 9 -19.28 -0.61 14.26
CA GLY A 9 -19.70 0.80 14.25
C GLY A 9 -19.70 1.45 12.86
N GLY A 10 -19.24 0.77 11.81
CA GLY A 10 -19.41 1.25 10.44
C GLY A 10 -18.38 0.76 9.43
N MET A 11 -18.25 1.53 8.35
CA MET A 11 -17.37 1.23 7.23
C MET A 11 -16.26 2.29 7.17
N VAL A 12 -15.00 1.85 7.12
CA VAL A 12 -13.82 2.71 7.01
C VAL A 12 -13.22 2.57 5.61
N LEU A 13 -13.02 3.71 4.93
CA LEU A 13 -12.39 3.75 3.61
C LEU A 13 -10.99 4.36 3.72
N TYR A 14 -9.97 3.55 3.44
CA TYR A 14 -8.59 4.02 3.30
C TYR A 14 -8.29 4.33 1.84
N VAL A 15 -7.73 5.52 1.58
CA VAL A 15 -7.28 5.93 0.24
C VAL A 15 -5.84 6.40 0.31
N LYS A 16 -4.92 5.66 -0.33
CA LYS A 16 -3.51 6.03 -0.46
C LYS A 16 -3.18 6.21 -1.95
N ARG A 17 -2.74 7.39 -2.34
CA ARG A 17 -2.17 7.65 -3.67
C ARG A 17 -0.69 7.30 -3.63
N LEU A 18 -0.20 6.63 -4.68
CA LEU A 18 1.25 6.47 -4.87
C LEU A 18 1.80 7.72 -5.55
N GLU A 19 2.93 8.22 -5.05
CA GLU A 19 3.69 9.28 -5.72
C GLU A 19 4.60 8.71 -6.81
N GLU A 20 5.07 7.47 -6.65
CA GLU A 20 5.94 6.74 -7.57
C GLU A 20 5.74 5.21 -7.41
N GLY A 21 5.94 4.44 -8.48
CA GLY A 21 5.89 2.97 -8.47
C GLY A 21 4.48 2.34 -8.47
N THR A 22 4.42 1.03 -8.19
CA THR A 22 3.18 0.23 -8.15
C THR A 22 3.06 -0.57 -6.86
N PHE A 23 1.85 -0.89 -6.42
CA PHE A 23 1.64 -1.84 -5.33
C PHE A 23 2.00 -3.25 -5.82
N ARG A 24 2.78 -3.99 -5.03
CA ARG A 24 2.97 -5.42 -5.24
C ARG A 24 1.89 -6.13 -4.43
N LEU A 25 0.97 -6.79 -5.12
CA LEU A 25 -0.07 -7.57 -4.48
C LEU A 25 0.53 -8.87 -3.92
N PRO A 26 -0.02 -9.42 -2.82
CA PRO A 26 0.30 -10.77 -2.37
C PRO A 26 -0.04 -11.82 -3.43
N ALA A 27 0.34 -13.07 -3.16
CA ALA A 27 -0.07 -14.18 -4.00
C ALA A 27 -1.60 -14.27 -4.02
N TYR A 28 -2.16 -14.40 -5.22
CA TYR A 28 -3.59 -14.62 -5.39
C TYR A 28 -3.92 -16.07 -5.04
N ASP A 29 -4.88 -16.26 -4.15
CA ASP A 29 -5.44 -17.57 -3.86
C ASP A 29 -6.70 -17.81 -4.70
N SER A 30 -6.60 -18.77 -5.60
CA SER A 30 -7.71 -19.15 -6.49
C SER A 30 -8.85 -19.85 -5.76
N GLU A 31 -8.59 -20.50 -4.63
CA GLU A 31 -9.62 -21.23 -3.87
C GLU A 31 -10.55 -20.25 -3.17
N SER A 32 -10.00 -19.34 -2.35
CA SER A 32 -10.79 -18.27 -1.72
C SER A 32 -11.18 -17.15 -2.68
N ARG A 33 -10.62 -17.14 -3.89
CA ARG A 33 -10.76 -16.07 -4.90
C ARG A 33 -10.38 -14.70 -4.35
N SER A 34 -9.33 -14.69 -3.53
CA SER A 34 -8.93 -13.51 -2.76
C SER A 34 -7.40 -13.38 -2.68
N TYR A 35 -6.94 -12.27 -2.13
CA TYR A 35 -5.54 -12.08 -1.76
C TYR A 35 -5.42 -12.24 -0.25
N PRO A 36 -5.13 -13.45 0.27
CA PRO A 36 -4.95 -13.65 1.70
C PRO A 36 -3.76 -12.78 2.17
N MET A 37 -3.99 -11.99 3.21
CA MET A 37 -3.00 -11.10 3.76
C MET A 37 -3.31 -10.77 5.22
N GLU A 38 -2.26 -10.67 6.03
CA GLU A 38 -2.34 -10.15 7.39
C GLU A 38 -2.28 -8.62 7.37
N TRP A 39 -2.69 -7.97 8.47
CA TRP A 39 -2.57 -6.51 8.62
C TRP A 39 -1.15 -6.01 8.36
N ARG A 40 -0.14 -6.79 8.75
CA ARG A 40 1.28 -6.46 8.55
C ARG A 40 1.63 -6.37 7.06
N ASP A 41 1.11 -7.27 6.23
CA ASP A 41 1.36 -7.29 4.78
C ASP A 41 0.74 -6.06 4.11
N LEU A 42 -0.44 -5.65 4.56
CA LEU A 42 -1.10 -4.43 4.10
C LEU A 42 -0.25 -3.19 4.42
N VAL A 43 0.26 -3.07 5.65
CA VAL A 43 1.14 -1.97 6.07
C VAL A 43 2.41 -1.95 5.22
N MET A 44 3.06 -3.09 5.05
CA MET A 44 4.27 -3.23 4.23
C MET A 44 4.01 -2.83 2.76
N MET A 45 2.89 -3.27 2.19
CA MET A 45 2.49 -2.93 0.82
C MET A 45 2.19 -1.43 0.66
N VAL A 46 1.56 -0.80 1.66
CA VAL A 46 1.23 0.63 1.65
C VAL A 46 2.47 1.50 1.81
N GLU A 47 3.41 1.09 2.65
CA GLU A 47 4.69 1.78 2.90
C GLU A 47 5.75 1.46 1.83
N GLY A 48 5.59 0.37 1.09
CA GLY A 48 6.55 -0.07 0.07
C GLY A 48 7.80 -0.76 0.60
N ILE A 49 7.70 -1.29 1.81
CA ILE A 49 8.78 -1.99 2.48
C ILE A 49 8.74 -3.46 2.08
N THR A 50 9.89 -4.00 1.69
CA THR A 50 10.10 -5.43 1.42
C THR A 50 11.10 -5.98 2.42
N ASP A 51 11.02 -7.28 2.73
CA ASP A 51 11.93 -7.95 3.68
C ASP A 51 13.39 -7.92 3.21
N ASN A 52 13.61 -7.83 1.89
CA ASN A 52 14.91 -7.58 1.30
C ASN A 52 15.16 -6.06 1.11
N PRO A 53 16.16 -5.45 1.78
CA PRO A 53 16.44 -4.01 1.68
C PRO A 53 16.73 -3.53 0.25
N SER A 54 17.29 -4.39 -0.61
CA SER A 54 17.61 -4.08 -2.00
C SER A 54 16.39 -4.08 -2.94
N GLU A 55 15.24 -4.59 -2.49
CA GLU A 55 13.98 -4.56 -3.25
C GLU A 55 13.00 -3.48 -2.79
N ARG A 56 13.38 -2.67 -1.79
CA ARG A 56 12.53 -1.60 -1.27
C ARG A 56 12.19 -0.62 -2.38
N LEU A 57 10.92 -0.62 -2.79
CA LEU A 57 10.41 0.30 -3.80
C LEU A 57 10.34 1.70 -3.18
N LYS A 58 10.93 2.71 -3.82
CA LYS A 58 10.77 4.10 -3.39
C LYS A 58 9.30 4.49 -3.50
N ARG A 59 8.70 4.97 -2.40
CA ARG A 59 7.28 5.39 -2.36
C ARG A 59 7.03 6.81 -1.89
N LEU A 60 8.09 7.59 -1.68
CA LEU A 60 7.99 9.01 -1.34
C LEU A 60 9.10 9.77 -2.07
N LYS A 61 8.72 10.82 -2.81
CA LYS A 61 9.63 11.96 -3.04
C LYS A 61 9.01 13.13 -2.30
N ALA A 62 9.63 13.51 -1.18
CA ALA A 62 9.29 14.77 -0.52
C ALA A 62 9.28 15.88 -1.56
N GLY A 63 8.09 16.37 -1.90
CA GLY A 63 7.90 17.44 -2.85
C GLY A 63 8.53 18.71 -2.31
N ARG A 64 9.81 18.93 -2.60
CA ARG A 64 10.46 20.22 -2.46
C ARG A 64 9.79 21.15 -3.46
N LYS A 65 8.84 21.96 -3.00
CA LYS A 65 8.41 23.17 -3.73
C LYS A 65 9.59 24.14 -3.71
N GLU A 66 10.54 23.95 -4.61
CA GLU A 66 11.39 25.04 -5.07
C GLU A 66 10.65 25.74 -6.21
N GLY A 67 9.91 26.78 -5.83
CA GLY A 67 9.30 27.73 -6.74
C GLY A 67 9.67 29.14 -6.28
N PHE A 68 10.94 29.50 -6.47
CA PHE A 68 11.33 30.89 -6.68
C PHE A 68 11.54 31.04 -8.18
N TYR A 69 10.68 31.80 -8.84
CA TYR A 69 10.94 32.95 -9.71
C TYR A 69 9.60 33.42 -10.28
#